data_AF-A0A2K6EYD4-F1
#
_entry.id   AF-A0A2K6EYD4-F1
#
_cell.length_a   1.000
_cell.length_b   1.000
_cell.length_c   1.000
_cell.angle_alpha   90.00
_cell.angle_beta   90.00
_cell.angle_gamma   90.00
#
_symmetry.space_group_name_H-M   'P 1'
#
loop_
_entity.id
_entity.type
_entity.pdbx_description
1 polymer ?
#
loop_
_entity_poly.entity_id
_entity_poly.type
_entity_poly.pdbx_seq_one_letter_code
_entity_poly.pdbx_strand_id
1 'polypeptide(L)'
;MADCGKPGAKIIKEVLLEAQDMAVREHNVEFRSNLYIAVSGSGRGQGLKRIRYHGRGYFGIMEKVYCHYFVKLVEGPPPPREAPKTAVTHAKEYIQELRNRTIIHTL
;
A
#
# COMPACT_ATOMS: atom_id res chain seq x y z
N MET A 1 3.62 -2.40 -14.94
CA MET A 1 4.70 -3.28 -14.44
C MET A 1 5.63 -3.80 -15.53
N ALA A 2 5.15 -4.01 -16.76
CA ALA A 2 5.97 -4.54 -17.86
C ALA A 2 7.26 -3.74 -18.12
N ASP A 3 7.20 -2.41 -17.98
CA ASP A 3 8.33 -1.53 -18.30
C ASP A 3 9.15 -1.11 -17.05
N CYS A 4 8.84 -1.67 -15.87
CA CYS A 4 9.55 -1.32 -14.65
C CYS A 4 10.81 -2.20 -14.49
N GLY A 5 12.00 -1.59 -14.50
CA GLY A 5 13.28 -2.27 -14.33
C GLY A 5 13.59 -2.78 -12.91
N LYS A 6 12.63 -2.77 -11.98
CA LYS A 6 12.82 -3.24 -10.60
C LYS A 6 12.58 -4.75 -10.51
N PRO A 7 13.41 -5.51 -9.77
CA PRO A 7 13.27 -6.97 -9.69
C PRO A 7 11.91 -7.41 -9.11
N GLY A 8 11.36 -6.66 -8.15
CA GLY A 8 10.04 -6.95 -7.56
C GLY A 8 8.85 -6.73 -8.50
N ALA A 9 9.02 -6.02 -9.62
CA ALA A 9 7.92 -5.76 -10.55
C ALA A 9 7.44 -7.03 -11.26
N LYS A 10 8.34 -8.00 -11.49
CA LYS A 10 7.98 -9.30 -12.07
C LYS A 10 7.13 -10.12 -11.11
N ILE A 11 7.57 -10.22 -9.85
CA ILE A 11 6.87 -10.94 -8.79
C ILE A 11 5.46 -10.38 -8.57
N ILE A 12 5.33 -9.05 -8.48
CA ILE A 12 4.01 -8.46 -8.26
C ILE A 12 3.09 -8.65 -9.48
N LYS A 13 3.64 -8.62 -10.70
CA LYS A 13 2.86 -8.92 -11.91
C LYS A 13 2.31 -10.35 -11.88
N GLU A 14 3.13 -11.32 -11.48
CA GLU A 14 2.72 -12.72 -11.33
C GLU A 14 1.60 -12.85 -10.29
N VAL A 15 1.77 -12.25 -9.11
CA VAL A 15 0.76 -12.26 -8.04
C VAL A 15 -0.56 -11.62 -8.49
N LEU A 16 -0.51 -10.52 -9.25
CA LEU A 16 -1.73 -9.86 -9.74
C LEU A 16 -2.46 -10.70 -10.79
N LEU A 17 -1.73 -11.38 -11.67
CA LEU A 17 -2.33 -12.28 -12.67
C LEU A 17 -2.96 -13.51 -12.01
N GLU A 18 -2.27 -14.10 -11.04
CA GLU A 18 -2.79 -15.21 -10.24
C GLU A 18 -4.05 -14.80 -9.45
N ALA A 19 -4.04 -13.61 -8.83
CA ALA A 19 -5.20 -13.08 -8.12
C ALA A 19 -6.40 -12.82 -9.05
N GLN A 20 -6.16 -12.33 -10.28
CA GLN A 20 -7.22 -12.19 -11.28
C GLN A 20 -7.79 -13.54 -11.71
N ASP A 21 -6.94 -14.56 -11.88
CA ASP A 21 -7.38 -15.90 -12.24
C ASP A 21 -8.20 -16.55 -11.13
N MET A 22 -7.78 -16.42 -9.87
CA MET A 22 -8.55 -16.87 -8.70
C MET A 22 -9.89 -16.12 -8.60
N ALA A 23 -9.92 -14.81 -8.85
CA ALA A 23 -11.15 -14.02 -8.83
C ALA A 23 -12.21 -14.56 -9.81
N VAL A 24 -11.80 -14.91 -11.03
CA VAL A 24 -12.72 -15.46 -12.05
C VAL A 24 -13.13 -16.89 -11.72
N ARG A 25 -12.18 -17.73 -11.27
CA ARG A 25 -12.42 -19.17 -11.08
C ARG A 25 -13.19 -19.48 -9.80
N GLU A 26 -12.87 -18.80 -8.70
CA GLU A 26 -13.32 -19.16 -7.37
C GLU A 26 -14.29 -18.14 -6.76
N HIS A 27 -14.18 -16.86 -7.15
CA HIS A 27 -14.97 -15.78 -6.59
C HIS A 27 -16.09 -15.27 -7.52
N ASN A 28 -16.37 -15.99 -8.61
CA ASN A 28 -17.45 -15.70 -9.58
C ASN A 28 -17.44 -14.28 -10.16
N VAL A 29 -16.24 -13.73 -10.43
CA VAL A 29 -16.11 -12.43 -11.11
C VAL A 29 -16.20 -12.62 -12.62
N GLU A 30 -17.17 -11.98 -13.27
CA GLU A 30 -17.40 -12.11 -14.73
C GLU A 30 -16.34 -11.38 -15.56
N PHE A 31 -15.96 -10.17 -15.15
CA PHE A 31 -15.08 -9.29 -15.93
C PHE A 31 -13.70 -9.17 -15.28
N ARG A 32 -12.68 -9.79 -15.89
CA ARG A 32 -11.26 -9.66 -15.49
C ARG A 32 -10.78 -8.20 -15.42
N SER A 33 -11.33 -7.35 -16.29
CA SER A 33 -11.00 -5.93 -16.38
C SER A 33 -11.71 -5.06 -15.32
N ASN A 34 -12.81 -5.54 -14.72
CA ASN A 34 -13.60 -4.79 -13.75
C ASN A 34 -13.12 -5.02 -12.31
N LEU A 35 -11.81 -4.95 -12.11
CA LEU A 35 -11.16 -5.16 -10.82
C LEU A 35 -10.20 -4.00 -10.58
N TYR A 36 -10.26 -3.42 -9.38
CA TYR A 36 -9.31 -2.41 -8.95
C TYR A 36 -8.60 -2.84 -7.66
N ILE A 37 -7.40 -2.31 -7.46
CA ILE A 37 -6.60 -2.56 -6.26
C ILE A 37 -7.13 -1.66 -5.15
N ALA A 38 -7.78 -2.24 -4.14
CA ALA A 38 -8.27 -1.50 -2.98
C ALA A 38 -7.17 -1.34 -1.91
N VAL A 39 -6.38 -2.40 -1.70
CA VAL A 39 -5.26 -2.39 -0.74
C VAL A 39 -4.08 -3.11 -1.36
N SER A 40 -2.91 -2.49 -1.29
CA SER A 40 -1.63 -3.13 -1.60
C SER A 40 -0.64 -2.81 -0.49
N GLY A 41 0.00 -3.83 0.06
CA GLY A 41 0.93 -3.67 1.16
C GLY A 41 2.06 -4.67 1.10
N SER A 42 3.17 -4.36 1.76
CA SER A 42 4.29 -5.27 1.95
C SER A 42 4.63 -5.39 3.42
N GLY A 43 4.82 -6.61 3.90
CA GLY A 43 5.22 -6.91 5.28
C GLY A 43 6.64 -7.45 5.35
N ARG A 44 7.32 -7.23 6.48
CA ARG A 44 8.62 -7.85 6.76
C ARG A 44 8.42 -9.34 7.05
N GLY A 45 9.14 -10.19 6.34
CA GLY A 45 9.20 -11.63 6.59
C GLY A 45 10.28 -12.00 7.61
N GLN A 46 10.39 -13.29 7.92
CA GLN A 46 11.38 -13.80 8.85
C GLN A 46 12.80 -13.56 8.33
N GLY A 47 13.60 -12.79 9.06
CA GLY A 47 14.98 -12.48 8.69
C GLY A 47 15.97 -13.48 9.28
N LEU A 48 16.99 -13.85 8.50
CA LEU A 48 18.09 -14.70 8.99
C LEU A 48 19.33 -13.87 9.27
N LYS A 49 19.89 -14.00 10.48
CA LYS A 49 21.15 -13.34 10.83
C LYS A 49 22.36 -14.10 10.26
N ARG A 50 23.36 -13.36 9.82
CA ARG A 50 24.63 -13.81 9.26
C ARG A 50 25.73 -12.86 9.73
N ILE A 51 26.98 -13.31 9.64
CA ILE A 51 28.13 -12.50 10.03
C ILE A 51 28.75 -11.91 8.76
N ARG A 52 28.99 -10.59 8.77
CA ARG A 52 29.84 -9.91 7.78
C ARG A 52 31.19 -9.64 8.42
N TYR A 53 32.24 -10.27 7.91
CA TYR A 53 33.60 -10.05 8.40
C TYR A 53 34.14 -8.70 7.92
N HIS A 54 34.90 -8.05 8.78
CA HIS A 54 35.61 -6.80 8.53
C HIS A 54 37.10 -6.97 8.87
N GLY A 55 37.92 -5.99 8.46
CA GLY A 55 39.34 -5.98 8.81
C GLY A 55 39.57 -5.83 10.32
N ARG A 56 40.81 -6.10 10.77
CA ARG A 56 41.24 -5.98 12.18
C ARG A 56 40.46 -6.86 13.17
N GLY A 57 39.88 -7.98 12.71
CA GLY A 57 39.15 -8.92 13.56
C GLY A 57 37.72 -8.49 13.94
N TYR A 58 37.19 -7.41 13.35
CA TYR A 58 35.82 -6.97 13.58
C TYR A 58 34.81 -7.74 12.72
N PHE A 59 33.56 -7.80 13.19
CA PHE A 59 32.44 -8.36 12.43
C PHE A 59 31.12 -7.62 12.72
N GLY A 60 30.24 -7.57 11.73
CA GLY A 60 28.89 -7.04 11.84
C GLY A 60 27.83 -8.15 11.69
N ILE A 61 26.67 -7.96 12.31
CA ILE A 61 25.52 -8.84 12.13
C ILE A 61 24.73 -8.36 10.90
N MET A 62 24.78 -9.14 9.82
CA MET A 62 23.99 -8.95 8.61
C MET A 62 22.66 -9.69 8.72
N GLU A 63 21.57 -9.08 8.26
CA GLU A 63 20.28 -9.77 8.14
C GLU A 63 19.98 -10.05 6.66
N LYS A 64 19.67 -11.31 6.34
CA LYS A 64 19.00 -11.66 5.09
C LYS A 64 17.53 -11.31 5.25
N VAL A 65 17.12 -10.21 4.61
CA VAL A 65 15.76 -9.68 4.70
C VAL A 65 14.86 -10.39 3.70
N TYR A 66 13.73 -10.88 4.19
CA TYR A 66 12.64 -11.39 3.38
C TYR A 66 11.41 -10.49 3.58
N CYS A 67 10.53 -10.45 2.58
CA CYS A 67 9.30 -9.67 2.61
C CYS A 67 8.15 -10.47 2.01
N HIS A 68 6.94 -10.16 2.46
CA HIS A 68 5.69 -10.64 1.89
C HIS A 68 4.97 -9.50 1.19
N TYR A 69 4.20 -9.83 0.15
CA TYR A 69 3.39 -8.88 -0.58
C TYR A 69 1.93 -9.30 -0.51
N PHE A 70 1.04 -8.35 -0.19
CA PHE A 70 -0.38 -8.57 -0.01
C PHE A 70 -1.17 -7.64 -0.93
N VAL A 71 -2.22 -8.18 -1.54
CA VAL A 71 -3.13 -7.44 -2.42
C VAL A 71 -4.56 -7.80 -2.08
N LYS A 72 -5.43 -6.79 -2.10
CA LYS A 72 -6.89 -6.94 -2.10
C LYS A 72 -7.45 -6.31 -3.38
N LEU A 73 -8.00 -7.15 -4.25
CA LEU A 73 -8.78 -6.72 -5.41
C LEU A 73 -10.25 -6.59 -5.02
N VAL A 74 -10.91 -5.55 -5.53
CA VAL A 74 -12.34 -5.32 -5.35
C VAL A 74 -12.97 -5.15 -6.73
N GLU A 75 -14.16 -5.72 -6.90
CA GLU A 75 -14.94 -5.62 -8.13
C GLU A 75 -15.51 -4.21 -8.30
N GLY A 76 -15.47 -3.72 -9.53
CA GLY A 76 -16.02 -2.43 -9.92
C GLY A 76 -15.00 -1.48 -10.54
N PRO A 77 -15.47 -0.33 -11.03
CA PRO A 77 -14.58 0.71 -11.51
C PRO A 77 -13.76 1.29 -10.35
N PRO A 78 -12.51 1.73 -10.59
CA PRO A 78 -11.71 2.38 -9.56
C PRO A 78 -12.43 3.65 -9.07
N PRO A 79 -12.43 3.91 -7.75
CA PRO A 79 -13.05 5.11 -7.21
C PRO A 79 -12.36 6.36 -7.79
N PRO A 80 -13.11 7.45 -8.00
CA PRO A 80 -12.51 8.70 -8.46
C PRO A 80 -11.51 9.19 -7.41
N ARG A 81 -10.39 9.72 -7.89
CA ARG A 81 -9.40 10.35 -7.00
C ARG A 81 -10.04 11.55 -6.32
N GLU A 82 -9.82 11.68 -5.01
CA GLU A 82 -10.23 12.88 -4.28
C GLU A 82 -9.60 14.12 -4.91
N ALA A 83 -10.45 15.08 -5.27
CA ALA A 83 -10.01 16.34 -5.84
C ALA A 83 -9.19 17.11 -4.79
N PRO A 84 -8.13 17.84 -5.20
CA PRO A 84 -7.41 18.69 -4.28
C PRO A 84 -8.37 19.71 -3.67
N LYS A 85 -8.25 19.94 -2.36
CA LYS A 85 -9.03 20.97 -1.66
C LYS A 85 -8.76 22.32 -2.32
N THR A 86 -9.84 23.05 -2.59
CA THR A 86 -9.79 24.40 -3.13
C THR A 86 -9.61 25.43 -2.02
N ALA A 87 -9.18 26.64 -2.34
CA ALA A 87 -9.08 27.73 -1.36
C ALA A 87 -10.42 28.01 -0.67
N VAL A 88 -11.55 27.85 -1.38
CA VAL A 88 -12.90 28.01 -0.82
C VAL A 88 -13.21 26.93 0.21
N THR A 89 -12.83 25.67 -0.04
CA THR A 89 -13.01 24.60 0.95
C THR A 89 -12.15 24.84 2.20
N HIS A 90 -10.92 25.33 2.03
CA HIS A 90 -10.07 25.69 3.16
C HIS A 90 -10.66 26.85 3.98
N ALA A 91 -11.18 27.89 3.34
CA ALA A 91 -11.83 28.99 4.03
C ALA A 91 -13.08 28.53 4.81
N LYS A 92 -13.87 27.61 4.24
CA LYS A 92 -15.03 27.02 4.94
C LYS A 92 -14.62 26.20 6.15
N GLU A 93 -13.61 25.35 6.01
CA GLU A 93 -13.05 24.55 7.12
C GLU A 93 -12.56 25.46 8.26
N TYR A 94 -11.83 26.53 7.94
CA TYR A 94 -11.37 27.50 8.92
C TYR A 94 -12.51 28.21 9.66
N ILE A 95 -13.55 28.64 8.93
CA ILE A 95 -14.73 29.26 9.54
C ILE A 95 -15.48 28.25 10.43
N GLN A 96 -15.53 26.98 10.03
CA GLN A 96 -16.13 25.90 10.81
C GLN A 96 -15.37 25.69 12.13
N GLU A 97 -14.04 25.66 12.10
CA GLU A 97 -13.19 25.56 13.30
C GLU A 97 -13.43 26.74 14.26
N LEU A 98 -13.49 27.97 13.73
CA LEU A 98 -13.79 29.16 14.53
C LEU A 98 -15.19 29.15 15.16
N ARG A 99 -16.18 28.50 14.53
CA ARG A 99 -17.53 28.34 15.08
C ARG A 99 -17.62 27.24 16.13
N ASN A 100 -16.83 26.19 15.98
CA ASN A 100 -16.84 25.03 16.89
C ASN A 100 -16.08 25.30 18.21
N ARG A 101 -15.43 26.45 18.36
CA ARG A 101 -14.73 26.81 19.60
C ARG A 101 -15.72 27.00 20.76
N THR A 102 -15.48 26.32 21.87
CA THR A 102 -16.19 26.51 23.13
C THR A 102 -15.28 27.19 24.14
N ILE A 103 -15.85 27.75 25.21
CA ILE A 103 -15.06 28.32 26.31
C ILE A 103 -14.42 27.14 27.06
N ILE A 104 -13.09 27.12 27.09
CA ILE A 104 -12.32 26.07 27.77
C ILE A 104 -12.22 26.48 29.26
N HIS A 105 -12.52 25.56 30.17
CA HIS A 105 -12.50 25.72 31.64
C HIS A 105 -13.70 26.44 32.29
N THR A 106 -14.90 26.36 31.69
CA THR A 106 -16.16 26.77 32.33
C THR A 106 -17.28 25.78 31.99
N LEU A 107 -18.32 25.69 32.83
CA LEU A 107 -19.55 24.90 32.53
C LEU A 107 -20.38 25.56 31.44
#